data_AF-A0A5P3VRU3-F1
#
_entry.id   AF-A0A5P3VRU3-F1
#
_cell.length_a   1.000
_cell.length_b   1.000
_cell.length_c   1.000
_cell.angle_alpha   90.00
_cell.angle_beta   90.00
_cell.angle_gamma   90.00
#
_symmetry.space_group_name_H-M   'P 1'
#
loop_
_entity.id
_entity.type
_entity.pdbx_description
1 polymer ?
#
loop_
_entity_poly.entity_id
_entity_poly.type
_entity_poly.pdbx_seq_one_letter_code
_entity_poly.pdbx_strand_id
1 'polypeptide(L)'
;MSENTAIEWTDHSWNPWEGCQKVGPGCDHCYAETRNARFGGGQAQNWGPGAPRRRTSAANWRKPFRWNLTHAAFAAVHGRRQRVFCASLADVFDNEVPIEWFIDMLDVWRQTPNLDKLVLTKRIGNVSKRLSEAFNLLMLRDDCADNPTVAWLATWIAGNAPADIWLGATIVNQAEAERDIPKLLRVPARTRFLSMEPLLSHVDVFSTITGELLHTSGNDYNPGSIDWIIAGGESGTDARPMHPAWSRSLRDQCAAAGVPFLLKQWGEWHTASVLTTTGEPVFRTFETFDQWANKASTWVGGGICLDKHGLPLQKGDDFMRARDEGRFPVTVMHRVGKKAAGRHLDGVLHDAFPVTSLDVAEACQRALGRRA
;
A
#
# COMPACT_ATOMS: atom_id res chain seq x y z
N MET A 1 16.36 -2.48 -12.93
CA MET A 1 15.76 -1.67 -11.84
C MET A 1 16.90 -0.98 -11.13
N SER A 2 16.77 0.32 -10.85
CA SER A 2 17.74 1.10 -10.08
C SER A 2 18.03 0.46 -8.73
N GLU A 3 19.18 0.79 -8.15
CA GLU A 3 19.59 0.31 -6.83
C GLU A 3 18.67 0.86 -5.72
N ASN A 4 18.30 2.13 -5.83
CA ASN A 4 17.33 2.80 -4.97
C ASN A 4 16.00 2.99 -5.72
N THR A 5 14.89 2.88 -5.01
CA THR A 5 13.55 3.10 -5.57
C THR A 5 13.08 4.54 -5.37
N ALA A 6 12.22 5.02 -6.27
CA ALA A 6 11.54 6.31 -6.12
C ALA A 6 10.18 6.18 -5.39
N ILE A 7 9.91 5.01 -4.80
CA ILE A 7 8.73 4.78 -3.97
C ILE A 7 9.04 5.34 -2.58
N GLU A 8 8.25 6.30 -2.17
CA GLU A 8 8.57 7.22 -1.08
C GLU A 8 8.67 6.55 0.29
N TRP A 9 8.02 5.40 0.44
CA TRP A 9 7.93 4.67 1.69
C TRP A 9 8.93 3.52 1.84
N THR A 10 9.86 3.34 0.91
CA THR A 10 10.86 2.25 0.93
C THR A 10 12.19 2.67 0.31
N ASP A 11 13.31 2.07 0.72
CA ASP A 11 14.64 2.40 0.18
C ASP A 11 14.95 1.59 -1.09
N HIS A 12 14.52 0.32 -1.08
CA HIS A 12 14.74 -0.62 -2.17
C HIS A 12 13.44 -1.30 -2.61
N SER A 13 13.47 -1.92 -3.79
CA SER A 13 12.42 -2.82 -4.26
C SER A 13 13.04 -4.11 -4.76
N TRP A 14 12.49 -5.23 -4.31
CA TRP A 14 12.93 -6.56 -4.69
C TRP A 14 11.77 -7.38 -5.22
N ASN A 15 11.94 -7.94 -6.42
CA ASN A 15 10.94 -8.79 -7.05
C ASN A 15 11.57 -10.17 -7.24
N PRO A 16 11.13 -11.23 -6.54
CA PRO A 16 11.64 -12.58 -6.78
C PRO A 16 11.20 -13.10 -8.18
N TRP A 17 10.01 -12.70 -8.63
CA TRP A 17 9.45 -12.92 -9.97
C TRP A 17 8.64 -11.71 -10.43
N GLU A 18 8.20 -11.75 -11.68
CA GLU A 18 7.25 -10.81 -12.28
C GLU A 18 6.00 -11.56 -12.73
N GLY A 19 4.84 -10.93 -12.54
CA GLY A 19 3.55 -11.49 -12.91
C GLY A 19 2.61 -11.66 -11.72
N CYS A 20 1.31 -11.43 -11.94
CA CYS A 20 0.24 -11.89 -11.06
C CYS A 20 -1.10 -11.95 -11.81
N GLN A 21 -2.11 -12.51 -11.17
CA GLN A 21 -3.49 -12.48 -11.66
C GLN A 21 -4.24 -11.23 -11.15
N LYS A 22 -5.18 -10.70 -11.93
CA LYS A 22 -6.07 -9.62 -11.47
C LYS A 22 -7.13 -10.17 -10.50
N VAL A 23 -7.38 -9.48 -9.39
CA VAL A 23 -8.31 -9.95 -8.34
C VAL A 23 -9.30 -8.89 -7.85
N GLY A 24 -9.22 -7.66 -8.34
CA GLY A 24 -10.09 -6.57 -7.89
C GLY A 24 -9.86 -5.26 -8.63
N PRO A 25 -10.64 -4.21 -8.31
CA PRO A 25 -10.65 -2.94 -9.03
C PRO A 25 -9.30 -2.19 -8.99
N GLY A 26 -8.47 -2.43 -7.97
CA GLY A 26 -7.10 -1.91 -7.94
C GLY A 26 -6.18 -2.49 -9.02
N CYS A 27 -6.61 -3.51 -9.78
CA CYS A 27 -5.85 -4.12 -10.86
C CYS A 27 -6.23 -3.61 -12.26
N ASP A 28 -7.29 -2.81 -12.39
CA ASP A 28 -7.81 -2.40 -13.71
C ASP A 28 -6.76 -1.64 -14.53
N HIS A 29 -6.00 -0.74 -13.88
CA HIS A 29 -4.95 0.08 -14.49
C HIS A 29 -3.55 -0.23 -13.92
N CYS A 30 -3.26 -1.52 -13.76
CA CYS A 30 -2.03 -1.97 -13.11
C CYS A 30 -0.76 -1.54 -13.87
N TYR A 31 0.05 -0.65 -13.28
CA TYR A 31 1.30 -0.20 -13.90
C TYR A 31 2.28 -1.34 -14.22
N ALA A 32 2.30 -2.41 -13.41
CA ALA A 32 3.21 -3.54 -13.59
C ALA A 32 2.83 -4.37 -14.82
N GLU A 33 1.52 -4.50 -15.10
CA GLU A 33 1.00 -5.11 -16.31
C GLU A 33 1.34 -4.27 -17.56
N THR A 34 1.09 -2.96 -17.52
CA THR A 34 1.45 -2.04 -18.62
C THR A 34 2.95 -2.10 -18.90
N ARG A 35 3.76 -2.16 -17.84
CA ARG A 35 5.21 -2.32 -17.94
C ARG A 35 5.59 -3.66 -18.57
N ASN A 36 4.94 -4.75 -18.17
CA ASN A 36 5.18 -6.08 -18.74
C ASN A 36 4.85 -6.07 -20.25
N ALA A 37 3.73 -5.49 -20.65
CA ALA A 37 3.37 -5.33 -22.06
C ALA A 37 4.41 -4.51 -22.84
N ARG A 38 4.85 -3.38 -22.28
CA ARG A 38 5.86 -2.52 -22.92
C ARG A 38 7.17 -3.27 -23.21
N PHE A 39 7.64 -4.10 -22.28
CA PHE A 39 8.88 -4.87 -22.45
C PHE A 39 8.67 -6.23 -23.15
N GLY A 40 7.42 -6.68 -23.27
CA GLY A 40 7.02 -7.93 -23.91
C GLY A 40 6.52 -7.78 -25.36
N GLY A 41 6.86 -6.68 -26.05
CA GLY A 41 6.46 -6.46 -27.44
C GLY A 41 4.99 -6.07 -27.63
N GLY A 42 4.38 -5.42 -26.63
CA GLY A 42 2.99 -4.98 -26.64
C GLY A 42 2.01 -5.93 -25.95
N GLN A 43 2.46 -7.09 -25.47
CA GLN A 43 1.62 -8.08 -24.79
C GLN A 43 2.11 -8.35 -23.36
N ALA A 44 1.18 -8.35 -22.41
CA ALA A 44 1.45 -8.64 -21.01
C ALA A 44 1.59 -10.17 -20.76
N GLN A 45 2.65 -10.77 -21.29
CA GLN A 45 2.89 -12.23 -21.28
C GLN A 45 2.82 -12.88 -19.89
N ASN A 46 3.12 -12.14 -18.83
CA ASN A 46 3.18 -12.67 -17.46
C ASN A 46 1.99 -12.28 -16.59
N TRP A 47 0.92 -11.71 -17.16
CA TRP A 47 -0.21 -11.17 -16.39
C TRP A 47 -1.52 -11.89 -16.70
N GLY A 48 -2.31 -12.13 -15.67
CA GLY A 48 -3.64 -12.76 -15.80
C GLY A 48 -3.68 -14.25 -15.43
N PRO A 49 -4.88 -14.87 -15.52
CA PRO A 49 -5.11 -16.28 -15.22
C PRO A 49 -4.33 -17.20 -16.18
N GLY A 50 -3.65 -18.22 -15.64
CA GLY A 50 -2.85 -19.17 -16.42
C GLY A 50 -1.61 -18.59 -17.13
N ALA A 51 -1.37 -17.27 -17.03
CA ALA A 51 -0.18 -16.65 -17.61
C ALA A 51 1.07 -17.04 -16.81
N PRO A 52 2.17 -17.44 -17.47
CA PRO A 52 3.37 -17.88 -16.78
C PRO A 52 4.01 -16.73 -15.99
N ARG A 53 4.45 -17.00 -14.77
CA ARG A 53 5.26 -16.06 -13.98
C ARG A 53 6.72 -16.13 -14.41
N ARG A 54 7.41 -14.99 -14.41
CA ARG A 54 8.80 -14.89 -14.84
C ARG A 54 9.72 -14.75 -13.64
N ARG A 55 10.50 -15.79 -13.32
CA ARG A 55 11.52 -15.68 -12.27
C ARG A 55 12.58 -14.65 -12.64
N THR A 56 12.98 -13.83 -11.69
CA THR A 56 14.04 -12.84 -11.92
C THR A 56 15.43 -13.48 -11.88
N SER A 57 16.43 -12.77 -12.42
CA SER A 57 17.79 -13.29 -12.55
C SER A 57 18.48 -13.57 -11.21
N ALA A 58 19.46 -14.50 -11.20
CA ALA A 58 20.26 -14.79 -10.01
C ALA A 58 20.93 -13.55 -9.40
N ALA A 59 21.34 -12.59 -10.22
CA ALA A 59 21.88 -11.31 -9.76
C ALA A 59 20.86 -10.49 -8.95
N ASN A 60 19.58 -10.54 -9.34
CA ASN A 60 18.50 -9.89 -8.59
C ASN A 60 18.22 -10.60 -7.25
N TRP A 61 18.26 -11.93 -7.23
CA TRP A 61 18.12 -12.73 -6.00
C TRP A 61 19.26 -12.51 -4.98
N ARG A 62 20.42 -12.03 -5.43
CA ARG A 62 21.55 -11.66 -4.54
C ARG A 62 21.44 -10.28 -3.89
N LYS A 63 20.50 -9.44 -4.31
CA LYS A 63 20.39 -8.05 -3.80
C LYS A 63 20.08 -7.97 -2.30
N PRO A 64 19.10 -8.72 -1.74
CA PRO A 64 18.82 -8.67 -0.31
C PRO A 64 20.03 -8.99 0.56
N PHE A 65 20.85 -9.97 0.15
CA PHE A 65 22.08 -10.30 0.88
C PHE A 65 23.08 -9.14 0.91
N ARG A 66 23.24 -8.40 -0.21
CA ARG A 66 24.12 -7.23 -0.27
C ARG A 66 23.64 -6.12 0.67
N TRP A 67 22.37 -5.78 0.62
CA TRP A 67 21.78 -4.77 1.51
C TRP A 67 21.86 -5.21 2.97
N ASN A 68 21.63 -6.50 3.25
CA ASN A 68 21.73 -7.05 4.60
C ASN A 68 23.17 -6.98 5.13
N LEU A 69 24.19 -7.18 4.28
CA LEU A 69 25.59 -7.02 4.66
C LEU A 69 25.94 -5.57 5.00
N THR A 70 25.34 -4.59 4.32
CA THR A 70 25.62 -3.16 4.53
C THR A 70 24.67 -2.49 5.53
N HIS A 71 23.87 -3.26 6.27
CA HIS A 71 22.82 -2.73 7.14
C HIS A 71 23.34 -1.78 8.22
N ALA A 72 24.49 -2.07 8.83
CA ALA A 72 25.06 -1.25 9.90
C ALA A 72 25.48 0.13 9.39
N ALA A 73 26.07 0.21 8.19
CA ALA A 73 26.45 1.47 7.57
C ALA A 73 25.21 2.33 7.26
N PHE A 74 24.13 1.71 6.78
CA PHE A 74 22.86 2.40 6.56
C PHE A 74 22.26 2.91 7.88
N ALA A 75 22.18 2.06 8.91
CA ALA A 75 21.62 2.42 10.20
C ALA A 75 22.39 3.55 10.90
N ALA A 76 23.72 3.61 10.72
CA ALA A 76 24.55 4.70 11.25
C ALA A 76 24.18 6.08 10.67
N VAL A 77 23.76 6.12 9.40
CA VAL A 77 23.39 7.37 8.71
C VAL A 77 21.92 7.72 8.92
N HIS A 78 21.03 6.72 8.83
CA HIS A 78 19.58 6.94 8.79
C HIS A 78 18.87 6.69 10.12
N GLY A 79 19.56 6.06 11.08
CA GLY A 79 19.02 5.77 12.41
C GLY A 79 17.93 4.69 12.46
N ARG A 80 17.78 3.92 11.38
CA ARG A 80 16.79 2.85 11.17
C ARG A 80 17.33 1.79 10.20
N ARG A 81 16.63 0.65 10.11
CA ARG A 81 16.89 -0.38 9.09
C ARG A 81 16.45 0.04 7.69
N GLN A 82 17.04 -0.61 6.69
CA GLN A 82 16.65 -0.46 5.28
C GLN A 82 15.29 -1.12 5.04
N ARG A 83 14.39 -0.41 4.36
CA ARG A 83 13.07 -0.90 3.96
C ARG A 83 13.11 -1.41 2.52
N VAL A 84 12.56 -2.60 2.30
CA VAL A 84 12.57 -3.31 1.02
C VAL A 84 11.16 -3.74 0.64
N PHE A 85 10.62 -3.18 -0.43
CA PHE A 85 9.33 -3.59 -0.96
C PHE A 85 9.39 -4.93 -1.71
N CYS A 86 8.63 -5.93 -1.25
CA CYS A 86 8.57 -7.30 -1.74
C CYS A 86 7.10 -7.72 -2.04
N ALA A 87 6.52 -7.50 -3.22
CA ALA A 87 7.14 -7.19 -4.50
C ALA A 87 6.35 -6.12 -5.28
N SER A 88 7.07 -5.24 -5.95
CA SER A 88 6.50 -4.18 -6.81
C SER A 88 5.88 -4.67 -8.13
N LEU A 89 6.39 -5.79 -8.68
CA LEU A 89 6.03 -6.32 -10.01
C LEU A 89 5.35 -7.69 -9.96
N ALA A 90 4.90 -8.10 -8.77
CA ALA A 90 4.23 -9.36 -8.53
C ALA A 90 3.36 -9.27 -7.27
N ASP A 91 2.53 -10.28 -7.04
CA ASP A 91 1.93 -10.55 -5.73
C ASP A 91 2.58 -11.83 -5.22
N VAL A 92 3.28 -11.78 -4.07
CA VAL A 92 4.08 -12.93 -3.61
C VAL A 92 3.22 -14.11 -3.16
N PHE A 93 1.92 -13.88 -2.94
CA PHE A 93 0.95 -14.91 -2.56
C PHE A 93 0.01 -15.30 -3.72
N ASP A 94 0.37 -14.98 -4.97
CA ASP A 94 -0.36 -15.40 -6.18
C ASP A 94 -0.32 -16.92 -6.37
N ASN A 95 -1.49 -17.55 -6.56
CA ASN A 95 -1.64 -19.00 -6.61
C ASN A 95 -0.84 -19.67 -7.74
N GLU A 96 -0.58 -18.94 -8.82
CA GLU A 96 0.15 -19.44 -10.00
C GLU A 96 1.68 -19.48 -9.80
N VAL A 97 2.19 -18.98 -8.68
CA VAL A 97 3.63 -19.02 -8.39
C VAL A 97 4.00 -20.41 -7.86
N PRO A 98 4.98 -21.11 -8.48
CA PRO A 98 5.48 -22.39 -7.98
C PRO A 98 5.89 -22.31 -6.50
N ILE A 99 5.47 -23.29 -5.72
CA ILE A 99 5.72 -23.30 -4.28
C ILE A 99 7.21 -23.33 -3.95
N GLU A 100 8.03 -23.92 -4.81
CA GLU A 100 9.49 -23.96 -4.69
C GLU A 100 10.10 -22.55 -4.78
N TRP A 101 9.57 -21.68 -5.65
CA TRP A 101 10.05 -20.30 -5.76
C TRP A 101 9.67 -19.49 -4.53
N PHE A 102 8.50 -19.77 -3.96
CA PHE A 102 8.07 -19.16 -2.70
C PHE A 102 8.94 -19.64 -1.53
N ILE A 103 9.30 -20.92 -1.46
CA ILE A 103 10.27 -21.46 -0.49
C ILE A 103 11.64 -20.78 -0.62
N ASP A 104 12.17 -20.65 -1.84
CA ASP A 104 13.44 -19.97 -2.06
C ASP A 104 13.40 -18.50 -1.57
N MET A 105 12.27 -17.82 -1.79
CA MET A 105 12.06 -16.45 -1.31
C MET A 105 12.03 -16.38 0.21
N LEU A 106 11.33 -17.32 0.87
CA LEU A 106 11.29 -17.42 2.33
C LEU A 106 12.68 -17.65 2.93
N ASP A 107 13.51 -18.47 2.28
CA ASP A 107 14.89 -18.68 2.71
C ASP A 107 15.75 -17.41 2.57
N VAL A 108 15.59 -16.64 1.48
CA VAL A 108 16.22 -15.30 1.36
C VAL A 108 15.78 -14.38 2.50
N TRP A 109 14.49 -14.35 2.84
CA TRP A 109 13.98 -13.53 3.94
C TRP A 109 14.58 -13.94 5.27
N ARG A 110 14.61 -15.24 5.58
CA ARG A 110 15.23 -15.80 6.79
C ARG A 110 16.70 -15.44 6.91
N GLN A 111 17.45 -15.47 5.80
CA GLN A 111 18.88 -15.16 5.79
C GLN A 111 19.21 -13.66 5.79
N THR A 112 18.21 -12.78 5.66
CA THR A 112 18.43 -11.32 5.59
C THR A 112 17.74 -10.55 6.72
N PRO A 113 17.86 -10.95 8.00
CA PRO A 113 17.04 -10.46 9.10
C PRO A 113 17.24 -8.99 9.45
N ASN A 114 18.22 -8.28 8.86
CA ASN A 114 18.52 -6.86 9.12
C ASN A 114 17.80 -5.87 8.19
N LEU A 115 16.90 -6.36 7.33
CA LEU A 115 16.09 -5.57 6.40
C LEU A 115 14.61 -5.58 6.80
N ASP A 116 13.92 -4.45 6.79
CA ASP A 116 12.46 -4.41 6.93
C ASP A 116 11.82 -4.73 5.59
N LYS A 117 11.23 -5.91 5.46
CA LYS A 117 10.65 -6.38 4.20
C LYS A 117 9.16 -6.06 4.23
N LEU A 118 8.76 -5.11 3.39
CA LEU A 118 7.38 -4.68 3.24
C LEU A 118 6.70 -5.61 2.23
N VAL A 119 5.85 -6.50 2.71
CA VAL A 119 5.17 -7.53 1.93
C VAL A 119 3.73 -7.13 1.73
N LEU A 120 3.38 -6.67 0.52
CA LEU A 120 2.03 -6.22 0.18
C LEU A 120 1.33 -7.21 -0.73
N THR A 121 0.05 -7.50 -0.45
CA THR A 121 -0.76 -8.41 -1.26
C THR A 121 -2.21 -7.97 -1.39
N LYS A 122 -2.87 -8.35 -2.49
CA LYS A 122 -4.34 -8.27 -2.66
C LYS A 122 -5.03 -9.59 -2.29
N ARG A 123 -4.27 -10.57 -1.80
CA ARG A 123 -4.70 -11.94 -1.51
C ARG A 123 -4.35 -12.31 -0.09
N ILE A 124 -4.65 -11.44 0.87
CA ILE A 124 -4.23 -11.66 2.27
C ILE A 124 -4.76 -12.99 2.84
N GLY A 125 -5.90 -13.49 2.33
CA GLY A 125 -6.43 -14.82 2.68
C GLY A 125 -5.54 -16.00 2.27
N ASN A 126 -4.60 -15.81 1.35
CA ASN A 126 -3.67 -16.85 0.90
C ASN A 126 -2.46 -17.00 1.82
N VAL A 127 -2.14 -16.03 2.69
CA VAL A 127 -0.86 -16.01 3.41
C VAL A 127 -0.66 -17.27 4.26
N SER A 128 -1.60 -17.57 5.16
CA SER A 128 -1.49 -18.76 6.02
C SER A 128 -1.45 -20.05 5.20
N LYS A 129 -2.27 -20.15 4.15
CA LYS A 129 -2.28 -21.32 3.25
C LYS A 129 -0.90 -21.53 2.59
N ARG A 130 -0.31 -20.46 2.04
CA ARG A 130 0.98 -20.52 1.35
C ARG A 130 2.14 -20.84 2.29
N LEU A 131 2.13 -20.30 3.51
CA LEU A 131 3.11 -20.66 4.54
C LEU A 131 2.99 -22.14 4.91
N SER A 132 1.78 -22.66 5.11
CA SER A 132 1.55 -24.08 5.40
C SER A 132 1.95 -25.00 4.24
N GLU A 133 1.65 -24.63 2.99
CA GLU A 133 2.09 -25.38 1.80
C GLU A 133 3.62 -25.46 1.72
N ALA A 134 4.31 -24.34 1.95
CA ALA A 134 5.77 -24.30 1.96
C ALA A 134 6.35 -25.19 3.06
N PHE A 135 5.79 -25.09 4.27
CA PHE A 135 6.19 -25.93 5.41
C PHE A 135 5.99 -27.43 5.10
N ASN A 136 4.80 -27.82 4.63
CA ASN A 136 4.49 -29.21 4.31
C ASN A 136 5.41 -29.77 3.23
N LEU A 137 5.70 -29.00 2.18
CA LEU A 137 6.61 -29.47 1.14
C LEU A 137 8.04 -29.64 1.66
N LEU A 138 8.53 -28.74 2.52
CA LEU A 138 9.85 -28.89 3.14
C LEU A 138 9.92 -30.08 4.09
N MET A 139 8.85 -30.38 4.82
CA MET A 139 8.76 -31.55 5.72
C MET A 139 8.84 -32.89 4.98
N LEU A 140 8.52 -32.93 3.69
CA LEU A 140 8.60 -34.13 2.85
C LEU A 140 10.00 -34.35 2.25
N ARG A 141 10.96 -33.44 2.45
CA ARG A 141 12.32 -33.60 1.94
C ARG A 141 13.19 -34.41 2.90
N ASP A 142 14.15 -35.14 2.35
CA ASP A 142 15.11 -35.93 3.14
C ASP A 142 15.97 -35.06 4.08
N ASP A 143 16.18 -33.79 3.73
CA ASP A 143 16.97 -32.82 4.50
C ASP A 143 16.15 -32.02 5.53
N CYS A 144 14.89 -32.38 5.78
CA CYS A 144 13.97 -31.55 6.57
C CYS A 144 14.46 -31.27 8.00
N ALA A 145 15.12 -32.25 8.64
CA ALA A 145 15.64 -32.14 9.99
C ALA A 145 16.74 -31.08 10.12
N ASP A 146 17.55 -30.92 9.08
CA ASP A 146 18.68 -30.00 9.05
C ASP A 146 18.36 -28.68 8.36
N ASN A 147 17.16 -28.54 7.77
CA ASN A 147 16.76 -27.36 7.02
C ASN A 147 16.28 -26.23 7.96
N PRO A 148 17.05 -25.13 8.13
CA PRO A 148 16.69 -24.06 9.06
C PRO A 148 15.41 -23.30 8.68
N THR A 149 14.97 -23.39 7.43
CA THR A 149 13.71 -22.78 6.98
C THR A 149 12.49 -23.51 7.52
N VAL A 150 12.59 -24.83 7.77
CA VAL A 150 11.52 -25.61 8.41
C VAL A 150 11.25 -25.08 9.82
N ALA A 151 12.29 -24.98 10.65
CA ALA A 151 12.17 -24.48 12.02
C ALA A 151 11.65 -23.03 12.05
N TRP A 152 12.18 -22.17 11.16
CA TRP A 152 11.75 -20.79 11.05
C TRP A 152 10.26 -20.66 10.67
N LEU A 153 9.78 -21.42 9.68
CA LEU A 153 8.37 -21.44 9.30
C LEU A 153 7.48 -22.01 10.41
N ALA A 154 7.90 -23.08 11.09
CA ALA A 154 7.14 -23.64 12.21
C ALA A 154 6.88 -22.60 13.29
N THR A 155 7.90 -21.81 13.65
CA THR A 155 7.74 -20.73 14.64
C THR A 155 6.79 -19.64 14.14
N TRP A 156 6.89 -19.24 12.87
CA TRP A 156 5.99 -18.24 12.30
C TRP A 156 4.54 -18.72 12.31
N ILE A 157 4.27 -19.93 11.81
CA ILE A 157 2.92 -20.53 11.77
C ILE A 157 2.34 -20.67 13.18
N ALA A 158 3.16 -20.97 14.18
CA ALA A 158 2.77 -21.05 15.59
C ALA A 158 2.49 -19.68 16.25
N GLY A 159 2.59 -18.57 15.52
CA GLY A 159 2.30 -17.22 16.01
C GLY A 159 3.54 -16.34 16.22
N ASN A 160 4.74 -16.91 16.18
CA ASN A 160 6.00 -16.16 16.36
C ASN A 160 6.51 -15.62 15.02
N ALA A 161 5.75 -14.69 14.44
CA ALA A 161 6.10 -14.08 13.18
C ALA A 161 7.43 -13.30 13.25
N PRO A 162 8.27 -13.35 12.19
CA PRO A 162 9.51 -12.57 12.12
C PRO A 162 9.22 -11.07 12.19
N ALA A 163 9.98 -10.35 13.02
CA ALA A 163 9.79 -8.90 13.22
C ALA A 163 10.19 -8.06 12.00
N ASP A 164 11.05 -8.61 11.16
CA ASP A 164 11.59 -8.00 9.95
C ASP A 164 10.69 -8.19 8.71
N ILE A 165 9.54 -8.85 8.88
CA ILE A 165 8.51 -9.01 7.84
C ILE A 165 7.30 -8.17 8.21
N TRP A 166 7.09 -7.08 7.47
CA TRP A 166 5.93 -6.23 7.61
C TRP A 166 4.90 -6.70 6.61
N LEU A 167 3.76 -7.20 7.09
CA LEU A 167 2.73 -7.78 6.23
C LEU A 167 1.61 -6.77 5.99
N GLY A 168 1.23 -6.57 4.74
CA GLY A 168 0.19 -5.61 4.40
C GLY A 168 -0.80 -6.11 3.37
N ALA A 169 -2.00 -5.51 3.44
CA ALA A 169 -3.06 -5.71 2.47
C ALA A 169 -3.23 -4.45 1.60
N THR A 170 -3.41 -4.63 0.29
CA THR A 170 -3.92 -3.54 -0.55
C THR A 170 -5.43 -3.46 -0.38
N ILE A 171 -5.94 -2.27 -0.07
CA ILE A 171 -7.37 -2.00 0.09
C ILE A 171 -7.71 -0.78 -0.75
N VAL A 172 -8.63 -0.89 -1.70
CA VAL A 172 -9.00 0.27 -2.55
C VAL A 172 -10.38 0.84 -2.27
N ASN A 173 -11.22 0.12 -1.52
CA ASN A 173 -12.57 0.52 -1.15
C ASN A 173 -13.06 -0.17 0.14
N GLN A 174 -14.22 0.25 0.64
CA GLN A 174 -14.80 -0.27 1.89
C GLN A 174 -15.10 -1.77 1.82
N ALA A 175 -15.58 -2.28 0.68
CA ALA A 175 -15.88 -3.70 0.52
C ALA A 175 -14.61 -4.57 0.64
N GLU A 176 -13.47 -4.10 0.12
CA GLU A 176 -12.18 -4.76 0.34
C GLU A 176 -11.71 -4.64 1.78
N ALA A 177 -11.95 -3.50 2.44
CA ALA A 177 -11.61 -3.29 3.85
C ALA A 177 -12.31 -4.33 4.74
N GLU A 178 -13.63 -4.43 4.61
CA GLU A 178 -14.48 -5.41 5.32
C GLU A 178 -14.06 -6.86 5.04
N ARG A 179 -13.68 -7.13 3.79
CA ARG A 179 -13.27 -8.47 3.36
C ARG A 179 -11.90 -8.86 3.90
N ASP A 180 -10.91 -7.97 3.88
CA ASP A 180 -9.50 -8.32 3.96
C ASP A 180 -8.79 -7.83 5.23
N ILE A 181 -9.24 -6.74 5.87
CA ILE A 181 -8.68 -6.32 7.17
C ILE A 181 -8.84 -7.44 8.22
N PRO A 182 -10.03 -8.07 8.39
CA PRO A 182 -10.17 -9.16 9.35
C PRO A 182 -9.27 -10.37 9.05
N LYS A 183 -8.90 -10.59 7.78
CA LYS A 183 -7.98 -11.67 7.41
C LYS A 183 -6.54 -11.29 7.78
N LEU A 184 -6.12 -10.06 7.49
CA LEU A 184 -4.80 -9.53 7.88
C LEU A 184 -4.58 -9.62 9.40
N LEU A 185 -5.59 -9.27 10.19
CA LEU A 185 -5.52 -9.31 11.65
C LEU A 185 -5.33 -10.74 12.20
N ARG A 186 -5.80 -11.77 11.50
CA ARG A 186 -5.66 -13.18 11.90
C ARG A 186 -4.32 -13.79 11.49
N VAL A 187 -3.62 -13.21 10.52
CA VAL A 187 -2.30 -13.73 10.11
C VAL A 187 -1.27 -13.37 11.18
N PRO A 188 -0.41 -14.30 11.62
CA PRO A 188 0.74 -13.99 12.46
C PRO A 188 1.64 -12.97 11.76
N ALA A 189 1.67 -11.75 12.28
CA ALA A 189 2.52 -10.66 11.83
C ALA A 189 2.84 -9.74 13.02
N ARG A 190 4.09 -9.28 13.10
CA ARG A 190 4.52 -8.30 14.10
C ARG A 190 4.18 -6.87 13.71
N THR A 191 4.24 -6.57 12.42
CA THR A 191 3.87 -5.28 11.84
C THR A 191 2.86 -5.51 10.72
N ARG A 192 1.71 -4.83 10.81
CA ARG A 192 0.62 -4.87 9.83
C ARG A 192 0.43 -3.50 9.20
N PHE A 193 0.28 -3.43 7.90
CA PHE A 193 0.00 -2.16 7.22
C PHE A 193 -1.09 -2.27 6.16
N LEU A 194 -1.77 -1.16 5.90
CA LEU A 194 -2.70 -1.03 4.78
C LEU A 194 -2.08 -0.12 3.73
N SER A 195 -2.13 -0.55 2.48
CA SER A 195 -1.71 0.25 1.34
C SER A 195 -2.95 0.54 0.49
N MET A 196 -3.42 1.77 0.53
CA MET A 196 -4.60 2.25 -0.17
C MET A 196 -4.16 3.10 -1.36
N GLU A 197 -3.46 2.45 -2.29
CA GLU A 197 -2.94 3.06 -3.52
C GLU A 197 -3.19 2.14 -4.73
N PRO A 198 -4.19 2.45 -5.58
CA PRO A 198 -5.05 3.64 -5.52
C PRO A 198 -6.15 3.55 -4.45
N LEU A 199 -6.48 4.66 -3.80
CA LEU A 199 -7.71 4.80 -2.99
C LEU A 199 -8.87 5.18 -3.91
N LEU A 200 -9.81 4.26 -4.12
CA LEU A 200 -10.90 4.38 -5.11
C LEU A 200 -12.26 4.69 -4.49
N SER A 201 -12.40 4.62 -3.17
CA SER A 201 -13.57 5.11 -2.45
C SER A 201 -13.17 5.60 -1.06
N HIS A 202 -14.14 6.20 -0.35
CA HIS A 202 -14.04 6.36 1.09
C HIS A 202 -13.93 4.99 1.78
N VAL A 203 -13.13 4.93 2.84
CA VAL A 203 -12.89 3.74 3.66
C VAL A 203 -12.83 4.15 5.12
N ASP A 204 -13.64 3.49 5.94
CA ASP A 204 -13.58 3.57 7.39
C ASP A 204 -12.84 2.33 7.93
N VAL A 205 -11.74 2.60 8.64
CA VAL A 205 -10.91 1.58 9.29
C VAL A 205 -11.12 1.61 10.79
N PHE A 206 -11.18 2.82 11.34
CA PHE A 206 -11.31 3.07 12.78
C PHE A 206 -12.62 3.81 13.06
N SER A 207 -13.20 3.52 14.21
CA SER A 207 -14.20 4.39 14.81
C SER A 207 -13.53 5.73 15.09
N THR A 208 -14.05 6.81 14.49
CA THR A 208 -13.53 8.17 14.69
C THR A 208 -13.80 8.69 16.10
N ILE A 209 -14.74 8.08 16.83
CA ILE A 209 -15.09 8.45 18.21
C ILE A 209 -14.15 7.79 19.21
N THR A 210 -13.87 6.49 19.03
CA THR A 210 -13.11 5.69 20.01
C THR A 210 -11.65 5.46 19.61
N GLY A 211 -11.30 5.67 18.34
CA GLY A 211 -10.00 5.30 17.78
C GLY A 211 -9.80 3.79 17.61
N GLU A 212 -10.82 2.98 17.93
CA GLU A 212 -10.74 1.53 17.87
C GLU A 212 -11.03 1.02 16.44
N LEU A 213 -10.46 -0.15 16.11
CA LEU A 213 -10.72 -0.81 14.82
C LEU A 213 -12.19 -1.22 14.70
N LEU A 214 -12.85 -0.90 13.58
CA LEU A 214 -14.27 -1.22 13.39
C LEU A 214 -14.56 -2.73 13.31
N HIS A 215 -13.57 -3.54 12.95
CA HIS A 215 -13.74 -4.99 12.76
C HIS A 215 -13.46 -5.82 14.02
N THR A 216 -13.30 -5.19 15.17
CA THR A 216 -12.94 -5.85 16.44
C THR A 216 -14.07 -5.87 17.46
N SER A 217 -15.11 -5.07 17.26
CA SER A 217 -16.30 -5.09 18.13
C SER A 217 -17.10 -6.38 17.91
N GLY A 218 -16.99 -7.34 18.83
CA GLY A 218 -17.90 -8.49 18.92
C GLY A 218 -17.35 -9.89 18.57
N ASN A 219 -16.02 -10.06 18.40
CA ASN A 219 -15.40 -11.37 18.24
C ASN A 219 -14.44 -11.68 19.41
N ASP A 220 -14.49 -12.89 19.95
CA ASP A 220 -13.61 -13.41 21.05
C ASP A 220 -12.12 -13.59 20.64
N TYR A 221 -11.69 -12.95 19.56
CA TYR A 221 -10.30 -12.97 19.10
C TYR A 221 -9.60 -11.69 19.55
N ASN A 222 -8.41 -11.79 20.15
CA ASN A 222 -7.54 -10.64 20.39
C ASN A 222 -7.06 -10.11 19.03
N PRO A 223 -7.69 -9.06 18.48
CA PRO A 223 -7.36 -8.60 17.15
C PRO A 223 -6.01 -7.92 17.22
N GLY A 224 -5.07 -8.30 16.35
CA GLY A 224 -3.86 -7.52 16.18
C GLY A 224 -4.17 -6.04 15.84
N SER A 225 -3.17 -5.18 15.89
CA SER A 225 -3.27 -3.78 15.47
C SER A 225 -3.04 -3.63 13.96
N ILE A 226 -3.48 -2.49 13.41
CA ILE A 226 -2.93 -1.93 12.18
C ILE A 226 -1.89 -0.90 12.58
N ASP A 227 -0.65 -1.06 12.12
CA ASP A 227 0.49 -0.28 12.58
C ASP A 227 0.85 0.85 11.61
N TRP A 228 0.26 0.87 10.41
CA TRP A 228 0.53 1.88 9.39
C TRP A 228 -0.54 1.91 8.30
N ILE A 229 -0.89 3.12 7.84
CA ILE A 229 -1.73 3.31 6.66
C ILE A 229 -1.02 4.22 5.65
N ILE A 230 -0.93 3.73 4.42
CA ILE A 230 -0.43 4.46 3.26
C ILE A 230 -1.64 4.76 2.36
N ALA A 231 -1.81 6.01 1.95
CA ALA A 231 -2.80 6.42 0.96
C ALA A 231 -2.12 6.94 -0.31
N GLY A 232 -2.76 6.76 -1.46
CA GLY A 232 -2.31 7.40 -2.69
C GLY A 232 -3.30 7.31 -3.84
N GLY A 233 -3.23 8.27 -4.76
CA GLY A 233 -4.01 8.27 -5.99
C GLY A 233 -3.36 7.45 -7.12
N GLU A 234 -4.16 7.18 -8.15
CA GLU A 234 -3.75 6.39 -9.31
C GLU A 234 -2.85 7.21 -10.27
N SER A 235 -1.89 6.55 -10.93
CA SER A 235 -0.99 7.18 -11.91
C SER A 235 -1.14 6.54 -13.28
N GLY A 236 -0.74 7.28 -14.33
CA GLY A 236 -0.78 6.80 -15.72
C GLY A 236 -1.95 7.35 -16.53
N THR A 237 -2.04 6.94 -17.79
CA THR A 237 -2.96 7.53 -18.78
C THR A 237 -4.43 7.42 -18.38
N ASP A 238 -4.81 6.34 -17.70
CA ASP A 238 -6.20 6.07 -17.33
C ASP A 238 -6.46 6.26 -15.83
N ALA A 239 -5.60 7.02 -15.14
CA ALA A 239 -5.69 7.26 -13.71
C ALA A 239 -7.08 7.76 -13.30
N ARG A 240 -7.69 7.07 -12.34
CA ARG A 240 -8.92 7.50 -11.66
C ARG A 240 -8.61 8.56 -10.60
N PRO A 241 -9.47 9.58 -10.44
CA PRO A 241 -9.30 10.62 -9.43
C PRO A 241 -9.56 10.08 -8.02
N MET A 242 -8.74 10.49 -7.06
CA MET A 242 -8.97 10.22 -5.63
C MET A 242 -9.64 11.44 -5.01
N HIS A 243 -10.87 11.29 -4.50
CA HIS A 243 -11.58 12.41 -3.88
C HIS A 243 -10.82 12.91 -2.64
N PRO A 244 -10.60 14.23 -2.48
CA PRO A 244 -9.74 14.76 -1.43
C PRO A 244 -10.25 14.46 -0.01
N ALA A 245 -11.57 14.37 0.18
CA ALA A 245 -12.16 14.00 1.47
C ALA A 245 -11.74 12.60 1.96
N TRP A 246 -11.41 11.67 1.06
CA TRP A 246 -11.05 10.30 1.46
C TRP A 246 -9.68 10.25 2.15
N SER A 247 -8.67 10.91 1.57
CA SER A 247 -7.34 11.01 2.19
C SER A 247 -7.37 11.82 3.49
N ARG A 248 -8.19 12.89 3.55
CA ARG A 248 -8.41 13.65 4.79
C ARG A 248 -9.04 12.78 5.88
N SER A 249 -10.08 12.02 5.54
CA SER A 249 -10.72 11.09 6.47
C SER A 249 -9.73 10.05 7.01
N LEU A 250 -8.92 9.42 6.15
CA LEU A 250 -7.92 8.45 6.60
C LEU A 250 -6.85 9.08 7.51
N ARG A 251 -6.37 10.30 7.19
CA ARG A 251 -5.46 11.06 8.05
C ARG A 251 -6.07 11.25 9.45
N ASP A 252 -7.32 11.71 9.50
CA ASP A 252 -7.99 12.05 10.76
C ASP A 252 -8.30 10.78 11.58
N GLN A 253 -8.72 9.69 10.93
CA GLN A 253 -8.87 8.37 11.56
C GLN A 253 -7.55 7.87 12.16
N CYS A 254 -6.46 7.97 11.40
CA CYS A 254 -5.12 7.58 11.86
C CYS A 254 -4.65 8.42 13.05
N ALA A 255 -4.89 9.74 13.02
CA ALA A 255 -4.56 10.63 14.12
C ALA A 255 -5.34 10.28 15.40
N ALA A 256 -6.65 9.98 15.27
CA ALA A 256 -7.49 9.56 16.40
C ALA A 256 -7.05 8.20 16.99
N ALA A 257 -6.59 7.28 16.14
CA ALA A 257 -6.14 5.94 16.54
C ALA A 257 -4.65 5.86 16.96
N GLY A 258 -3.88 6.95 16.81
CA GLY A 258 -2.43 6.93 17.04
C GLY A 258 -1.65 6.10 16.02
N VAL A 259 -2.20 5.88 14.83
CA VAL A 259 -1.59 5.08 13.77
C VAL A 259 -0.82 6.00 12.80
N PRO A 260 0.44 5.70 12.46
CA PRO A 260 1.18 6.43 11.44
C PRO A 260 0.43 6.49 10.09
N PHE A 261 0.37 7.68 9.50
CA PHE A 261 -0.22 7.94 8.19
C PHE A 261 0.81 8.50 7.20
N LEU A 262 0.83 7.92 6.00
CA LEU A 262 1.64 8.41 4.89
C LEU A 262 0.75 8.69 3.67
N LEU A 263 0.77 9.91 3.15
CA LEU A 263 0.26 10.19 1.82
C LEU A 263 1.42 10.02 0.82
N LYS A 264 1.34 8.98 0.00
CA LYS A 264 2.38 8.72 -0.99
C LYS A 264 2.31 9.77 -2.09
N GLN A 265 1.14 10.03 -2.65
CA GLN A 265 0.93 11.05 -3.68
C GLN A 265 -0.54 11.14 -4.08
N TRP A 266 -0.89 12.19 -4.81
CA TRP A 266 -2.21 12.37 -5.42
C TRP A 266 -2.44 11.61 -6.74
N GLY A 267 -1.38 11.11 -7.39
CA GLY A 267 -1.51 10.51 -8.73
C GLY A 267 -1.62 11.60 -9.80
N GLU A 268 -2.45 11.40 -10.84
CA GLU A 268 -2.55 12.39 -11.93
C GLU A 268 -3.48 13.58 -11.65
N TRP A 269 -4.29 13.53 -10.58
CA TRP A 269 -5.39 14.46 -10.33
C TRP A 269 -5.15 15.32 -9.09
N HIS A 270 -5.43 16.62 -9.21
CA HIS A 270 -5.38 17.58 -8.11
C HIS A 270 -6.30 18.78 -8.41
N THR A 271 -6.35 19.78 -7.55
CA THR A 271 -6.93 21.07 -7.92
C THR A 271 -6.00 21.87 -8.83
N ALA A 272 -6.58 22.59 -9.79
CA ALA A 272 -5.90 23.65 -10.56
C ALA A 272 -6.14 25.05 -9.97
N SER A 273 -6.82 25.12 -8.82
CA SER A 273 -7.22 26.36 -8.17
C SER A 273 -6.35 26.64 -6.95
N VAL A 274 -6.06 27.91 -6.72
CA VAL A 274 -5.27 28.38 -5.58
C VAL A 274 -6.05 29.47 -4.84
N LEU A 275 -5.81 29.58 -3.53
CA LEU A 275 -6.25 30.72 -2.74
C LEU A 275 -5.50 31.96 -3.21
N THR A 276 -6.21 33.05 -3.50
CA THR A 276 -5.59 34.31 -3.95
C THR A 276 -4.73 34.96 -2.88
N THR A 277 -4.99 34.67 -1.60
CA THR A 277 -4.29 35.21 -0.45
C THR A 277 -2.98 34.49 -0.14
N THR A 278 -2.97 33.16 -0.20
CA THR A 278 -1.81 32.34 0.20
C THR A 278 -1.09 31.69 -0.99
N GLY A 279 -1.73 31.64 -2.16
CA GLY A 279 -1.24 30.87 -3.31
C GLY A 279 -1.39 29.35 -3.12
N GLU A 280 -1.95 28.89 -2.00
CA GLU A 280 -2.06 27.47 -1.70
C GLU A 280 -3.15 26.80 -2.55
N PRO A 281 -2.90 25.57 -3.04
CA PRO A 281 -3.92 24.81 -3.75
C PRO A 281 -5.17 24.60 -2.90
N VAL A 282 -6.35 24.85 -3.47
CA VAL A 282 -7.65 24.60 -2.83
C VAL A 282 -8.58 23.83 -3.75
N PHE A 283 -9.15 22.74 -3.26
CA PHE A 283 -10.20 22.02 -3.98
C PHE A 283 -11.48 22.86 -3.92
N ARG A 284 -12.01 23.23 -5.09
CA ARG A 284 -13.30 23.92 -5.15
C ARG A 284 -14.41 22.92 -4.91
N THR A 285 -15.30 23.30 -4.01
CA THR A 285 -16.46 22.50 -3.62
C THR A 285 -17.71 23.36 -3.73
N PHE A 286 -18.79 22.78 -4.25
CA PHE A 286 -20.11 23.40 -4.27
C PHE A 286 -21.02 22.57 -3.37
N GLU A 287 -21.58 23.22 -2.36
CA GLU A 287 -22.40 22.57 -1.33
C GLU A 287 -23.79 22.20 -1.83
N THR A 288 -24.30 22.92 -2.82
CA THR A 288 -25.64 22.68 -3.36
C THR A 288 -25.68 22.78 -4.88
N PHE A 289 -26.73 22.19 -5.47
CA PHE A 289 -26.98 22.27 -6.90
C PHE A 289 -27.09 23.73 -7.38
N ASP A 290 -27.76 24.60 -6.64
CA ASP A 290 -27.94 26.00 -7.03
C ASP A 290 -26.60 26.76 -7.07
N GLN A 291 -25.71 26.50 -6.11
CA GLN A 291 -24.36 27.07 -6.13
C GLN A 291 -23.59 26.63 -7.39
N TRP A 292 -23.70 25.35 -7.75
CA TRP A 292 -23.08 24.81 -8.94
C TRP A 292 -23.71 25.36 -10.23
N ALA A 293 -25.03 25.33 -10.38
CA ALA A 293 -25.74 25.74 -11.60
C ALA A 293 -25.45 27.19 -11.99
N ASN A 294 -25.34 28.08 -11.00
CA ASN A 294 -24.97 29.48 -11.19
C ASN A 294 -23.51 29.68 -11.69
N LYS A 295 -22.69 28.63 -11.64
CA LYS A 295 -21.25 28.65 -11.95
C LYS A 295 -20.84 27.51 -12.91
N ALA A 296 -21.77 26.72 -13.44
CA ALA A 296 -21.41 25.50 -14.17
C ALA A 296 -20.60 25.77 -15.45
N SER A 297 -20.93 26.85 -16.18
CA SER A 297 -20.32 27.18 -17.48
C SER A 297 -18.90 27.73 -17.42
N THR A 298 -18.42 28.16 -16.25
CA THR A 298 -17.14 28.89 -16.12
C THR A 298 -16.09 28.20 -15.26
N TRP A 299 -16.44 27.16 -14.49
CA TRP A 299 -15.58 26.71 -13.38
C TRP A 299 -15.08 25.27 -13.46
N VAL A 300 -15.68 24.40 -14.30
CA VAL A 300 -15.15 23.04 -14.48
C VAL A 300 -13.91 23.05 -15.38
N GLY A 301 -13.83 23.94 -16.37
CA GLY A 301 -12.57 24.32 -17.02
C GLY A 301 -11.71 23.19 -17.59
N GLY A 302 -12.32 22.13 -18.15
CA GLY A 302 -11.61 20.94 -18.63
C GLY A 302 -11.20 19.93 -17.54
N GLY A 303 -11.59 20.18 -16.29
CA GLY A 303 -11.57 19.22 -15.18
C GLY A 303 -12.80 18.33 -15.13
N ILE A 304 -12.98 17.68 -13.98
CA ILE A 304 -14.11 16.82 -13.65
C ILE A 304 -14.76 17.33 -12.36
N CYS A 305 -16.06 17.06 -12.19
CA CYS A 305 -16.72 17.16 -10.90
C CYS A 305 -16.91 15.75 -10.32
N LEU A 306 -16.69 15.60 -9.04
CA LEU A 306 -16.99 14.39 -8.28
C LEU A 306 -18.11 14.70 -7.30
N ASP A 307 -19.07 13.79 -7.13
CA ASP A 307 -20.03 13.89 -6.03
C ASP A 307 -19.38 13.53 -4.67
N LYS A 308 -20.14 13.62 -3.58
CA LYS A 308 -19.64 13.32 -2.22
C LYS A 308 -19.11 11.89 -2.06
N HIS A 309 -19.53 10.97 -2.94
CA HIS A 309 -19.09 9.58 -2.99
C HIS A 309 -17.96 9.36 -4.01
N GLY A 310 -17.45 10.42 -4.62
CA GLY A 310 -16.39 10.40 -5.63
C GLY A 310 -16.81 9.91 -7.01
N LEU A 311 -18.12 9.84 -7.31
CA LEU A 311 -18.58 9.47 -8.63
C LEU A 311 -18.42 10.65 -9.60
N PRO A 312 -17.82 10.45 -10.79
CA PRO A 312 -17.69 11.51 -11.77
C PRO A 312 -19.05 11.99 -12.30
N LEU A 313 -19.22 13.30 -12.33
CA LEU A 313 -20.35 14.00 -12.93
C LEU A 313 -19.86 14.70 -14.20
N GLN A 314 -20.37 14.30 -15.37
CA GLN A 314 -19.85 14.76 -16.66
C GLN A 314 -20.87 15.61 -17.43
N LYS A 315 -22.16 15.34 -17.24
CA LYS A 315 -23.25 16.02 -17.96
C LYS A 315 -24.36 16.46 -17.02
N GLY A 316 -25.22 17.36 -17.47
CA GLY A 316 -26.31 17.94 -16.66
C GLY A 316 -27.15 16.90 -15.92
N ASP A 317 -27.50 15.80 -16.57
CA ASP A 317 -28.25 14.69 -15.95
C ASP A 317 -27.57 14.12 -14.69
N ASP A 318 -26.24 14.07 -14.67
CA ASP A 318 -25.49 13.55 -13.52
C ASP A 318 -25.65 14.48 -12.31
N PHE A 319 -25.62 15.80 -12.54
CA PHE A 319 -25.82 16.80 -11.48
C PHE A 319 -27.27 16.83 -10.99
N MET A 320 -28.25 16.64 -11.89
CA MET A 320 -29.66 16.52 -11.52
C MET A 320 -29.88 15.28 -10.64
N ARG A 321 -29.31 14.13 -11.04
CA ARG A 321 -29.33 12.91 -10.23
C ARG A 321 -28.64 13.11 -8.88
N ALA A 322 -27.46 13.75 -8.86
CA ALA A 322 -26.76 14.05 -7.63
C ALA A 322 -27.56 14.97 -6.70
N ARG A 323 -28.33 15.92 -7.24
CA ARG A 323 -29.26 16.75 -6.45
C ARG A 323 -30.38 15.91 -5.86
N ASP A 324 -31.08 15.16 -6.71
CA ASP A 324 -32.28 14.42 -6.33
C ASP A 324 -31.97 13.31 -5.31
N GLU A 325 -30.77 12.76 -5.36
CA GLU A 325 -30.28 11.74 -4.43
C GLU A 325 -29.45 12.30 -3.26
N GLY A 326 -29.35 13.63 -3.13
CA GLY A 326 -28.63 14.28 -2.02
C GLY A 326 -27.13 13.97 -1.97
N ARG A 327 -26.48 13.83 -3.14
CA ARG A 327 -25.06 13.47 -3.29
C ARG A 327 -24.10 14.68 -3.34
N PHE A 328 -24.59 15.88 -3.06
CA PHE A 328 -23.76 17.04 -2.79
C PHE A 328 -23.09 16.93 -1.40
N PRO A 329 -21.92 17.57 -1.17
CA PRO A 329 -21.24 18.52 -2.05
C PRO A 329 -20.60 17.86 -3.28
N VAL A 330 -20.34 18.67 -4.32
CA VAL A 330 -19.53 18.26 -5.48
C VAL A 330 -18.18 18.95 -5.48
N THR A 331 -17.12 18.22 -5.83
CA THR A 331 -15.73 18.69 -5.79
C THR A 331 -15.11 18.70 -7.18
N VAL A 332 -14.47 19.81 -7.56
CA VAL A 332 -13.79 19.94 -8.86
C VAL A 332 -12.35 19.46 -8.75
N MET A 333 -11.93 18.61 -9.69
CA MET A 333 -10.55 18.15 -9.84
C MET A 333 -10.09 18.31 -11.30
N HIS A 334 -8.79 18.48 -11.48
CA HIS A 334 -8.15 18.61 -12.79
C HIS A 334 -7.02 17.60 -12.90
N ARG A 335 -6.78 17.17 -14.13
CA ARG A 335 -5.63 16.33 -14.44
C ARG A 335 -4.39 17.22 -14.60
N VAL A 336 -3.67 17.41 -13.50
CA VAL A 336 -2.48 18.28 -13.46
C VAL A 336 -1.18 17.52 -13.76
N GLY A 337 -1.24 16.19 -13.75
CA GLY A 337 -0.09 15.32 -13.95
C GLY A 337 0.65 15.00 -12.66
N LYS A 338 1.19 13.78 -12.56
CA LYS A 338 1.84 13.22 -11.37
C LYS A 338 2.77 14.19 -10.62
N LYS A 339 3.69 14.81 -11.36
CA LYS A 339 4.71 15.70 -10.77
C LYS A 339 4.09 16.94 -10.12
N ALA A 340 3.07 17.53 -10.75
CA ALA A 340 2.41 18.73 -10.26
C ALA A 340 1.43 18.42 -9.12
N ALA A 341 0.77 17.26 -9.15
CA ALA A 341 -0.16 16.84 -8.11
C ALA A 341 0.55 16.64 -6.75
N GLY A 342 1.77 16.08 -6.78
CA GLY A 342 2.64 16.03 -5.60
C GLY A 342 2.10 15.17 -4.45
N ARG A 343 2.58 15.48 -3.23
CA ARG A 343 2.37 14.67 -2.01
C ARG A 343 1.82 15.45 -0.80
N HIS A 344 1.55 16.74 -0.96
CA HIS A 344 1.05 17.57 0.14
C HIS A 344 -0.46 17.41 0.26
N LEU A 345 -0.96 17.11 1.45
CA LEU A 345 -2.38 17.16 1.79
C LEU A 345 -2.60 18.41 2.61
N ASP A 346 -3.43 19.33 2.11
CA ASP A 346 -3.74 20.59 2.81
C ASP A 346 -2.47 21.37 3.21
N GLY A 347 -1.48 21.43 2.30
CA GLY A 347 -0.21 22.12 2.53
C GLY A 347 0.82 21.37 3.38
N VAL A 348 0.47 20.19 3.92
CA VAL A 348 1.32 19.41 4.82
C VAL A 348 1.83 18.13 4.16
N LEU A 349 3.11 17.82 4.37
CA LEU A 349 3.67 16.53 4.01
C LEU A 349 3.33 15.50 5.10
N HIS A 350 2.60 14.44 4.74
CA HIS A 350 2.32 13.31 5.63
C HIS A 350 3.24 12.14 5.30
N ASP A 351 4.28 11.95 6.11
CA ASP A 351 5.37 10.98 5.87
C ASP A 351 5.71 10.19 7.15
N ALA A 352 4.68 9.83 7.92
CA ALA A 352 4.87 9.07 9.15
C ALA A 352 5.08 7.57 8.87
N PHE A 353 5.90 6.93 9.69
CA PHE A 353 6.24 5.51 9.61
C PHE A 353 6.07 4.83 10.98
N PRO A 354 5.87 3.50 11.01
CA PRO A 354 6.02 2.73 12.23
C PRO A 354 7.40 2.95 12.84
N VAL A 355 7.43 3.14 14.15
CA VAL A 355 8.66 3.10 14.95
C VAL A 355 8.76 1.70 15.51
N THR A 356 9.78 0.94 15.11
CA THR A 356 9.99 -0.39 15.66
C THR A 356 10.68 -0.29 17.03
N SER A 357 10.52 -1.32 17.88
CA SER A 357 11.25 -1.39 19.15
C SER A 357 12.77 -1.37 18.96
N LEU A 358 13.27 -1.85 17.81
CA LEU A 358 14.67 -1.74 17.40
C LEU A 358 15.07 -0.28 17.11
N ASP A 359 14.24 0.48 16.41
CA ASP A 359 14.50 1.91 16.15
C ASP A 359 14.58 2.71 17.47
N VAL A 360 13.71 2.39 18.43
CA VAL A 360 13.75 3.00 19.78
C VAL A 360 15.01 2.59 20.53
N ALA A 361 15.38 1.29 20.52
CA ALA A 361 16.57 0.80 21.20
C ALA A 361 17.85 1.46 20.67
N GLU A 362 17.99 1.58 19.35
CA GLU A 362 19.12 2.27 18.72
C GLU A 362 19.12 3.77 19.03
N ALA A 363 17.95 4.43 19.01
CA ALA A 363 17.84 5.84 19.39
C ALA A 363 18.26 6.07 20.85
N CYS A 364 17.83 5.19 21.76
CA CYS A 364 18.24 5.20 23.16
C CYS A 364 19.74 4.96 23.33
N GLN A 365 20.32 3.98 22.63
CA GLN A 365 21.77 3.73 22.65
C GLN A 365 22.57 4.95 22.15
N ARG A 366 22.12 5.61 21.07
CA ARG A 366 22.74 6.85 20.58
C ARG A 366 22.64 7.99 21.60
N ALA A 367 21.49 8.13 22.27
CA ALA A 367 21.29 9.16 23.30
C ALA A 367 22.16 8.92 24.54
N LEU A 368 22.34 7.65 24.95
CA LEU A 368 23.17 7.26 26.09
C LEU A 368 24.67 7.35 25.76
N GLY A 369 25.08 7.00 24.54
CA GLY A 369 26.48 7.07 24.07
C GLY A 369 27.01 8.48 23.81
N ARG A 370 26.14 9.51 23.80
CA ARG A 370 26.54 10.93 23.73
C ARG A 370 26.84 11.56 25.10
N ARG A 371 26.73 10.81 26.19
CA ARG A 371 27.12 11.22 27.55
C ARG A 371 28.44 10.54 27.97
N ALA A 372 29.51 10.75 27.21
CA ALA A 372 30.87 10.38 27.60
C ALA A 372 31.84 11.51 27.26
#